data_AF-A0A7T4WL46-F1
#
_entry.id   AF-A0A7T4WL46-F1
#
_cell.length_a   1.000
_cell.length_b   1.000
_cell.length_c   1.000
_cell.angle_alpha   90.00
_cell.angle_beta   90.00
_cell.angle_gamma   90.00
#
_symmetry.space_group_name_H-M   'P 1'
#
loop_
_entity.id
_entity.type
_entity.pdbx_description
1 polymer ?
#
loop_
_entity_poly.entity_id
_entity_poly.type
_entity_poly.pdbx_seq_one_letter_code
_entity_poly.pdbx_strand_id
1 'polypeptide(L)'
;MQWGRIAPVVALVVVLGGTLTGCDSESRVQPVDGGRGLTSVACAARIELETPAERRDAADLVVDADVTKTDRTVEPQGIYEVYEATVTDVTKGDAVTPGDTIQLISTSGQCETSGEPVEYPEGDPLAAEGTFRLYLSPTEDDDLWELVAPGAAEPRPAG
;
A
#
# COMPACT_ATOMS: atom_id res chain seq x y z
N MET A 1 -52.80 -30.92 48.44
CA MET A 1 -53.70 -29.75 48.46
C MET A 1 -52.85 -28.51 48.19
N GLN A 2 -53.36 -27.55 47.40
CA GLN A 2 -52.80 -26.21 47.07
C GLN A 2 -51.59 -26.25 46.10
N TRP A 3 -51.61 -25.90 44.80
CA TRP A 3 -52.25 -24.85 43.96
C TRP A 3 -51.85 -23.39 44.26
N GLY A 4 -51.18 -22.78 43.27
CA GLY A 4 -51.00 -21.33 43.05
C GLY A 4 -49.56 -20.85 43.24
N ARG A 5 -49.02 -19.87 42.49
CA ARG A 5 -49.49 -18.97 41.43
C ARG A 5 -48.25 -18.29 40.83
N ILE A 6 -48.32 -17.92 39.56
CA ILE A 6 -47.33 -17.13 38.80
C ILE A 6 -47.40 -15.65 39.20
N ALA A 7 -46.25 -14.96 39.28
CA ALA A 7 -46.16 -13.50 39.14
C ALA A 7 -44.74 -13.09 38.66
N PRO A 8 -44.59 -12.35 37.54
CA PRO A 8 -43.33 -11.73 37.14
C PRO A 8 -43.38 -10.20 37.29
N VAL A 9 -42.48 -9.63 38.07
CA VAL A 9 -42.15 -8.19 38.14
C VAL A 9 -40.70 -8.17 38.69
N VAL A 10 -39.72 -7.37 38.29
CA VAL A 10 -39.69 -5.91 38.08
C VAL A 10 -38.45 -5.57 37.22
N ALA A 11 -38.62 -4.54 36.41
CA ALA A 11 -37.59 -3.82 35.67
C ALA A 11 -36.38 -3.39 36.53
N LEU A 12 -35.20 -3.36 35.90
CA LEU A 12 -34.03 -2.69 36.46
C LEU A 12 -33.42 -1.81 35.37
N VAL A 13 -33.82 -0.53 35.39
CA VAL A 13 -33.08 0.57 34.80
C VAL A 13 -32.27 1.20 35.92
N VAL A 14 -31.04 1.62 35.60
CA VAL A 14 -30.26 2.75 36.13
C VAL A 14 -28.80 2.33 36.27
N VAL A 15 -27.95 2.85 35.39
CA VAL A 15 -26.66 3.42 35.79
C VAL A 15 -26.53 4.79 35.12
N LEU A 16 -26.83 5.82 35.90
CA LEU A 16 -26.42 7.19 35.67
C LEU A 16 -25.05 7.40 36.32
N GLY A 17 -24.17 8.14 35.65
CA GLY A 17 -23.30 9.10 36.34
C GLY A 17 -21.80 8.88 36.22
N GLY A 18 -21.15 9.75 35.45
CA GLY A 18 -19.71 10.02 35.51
C GLY A 18 -19.38 11.26 34.68
N THR A 19 -18.98 12.34 35.34
CA THR A 19 -18.98 13.74 34.89
C THR A 19 -17.62 14.25 34.40
N LEU A 20 -17.66 15.08 33.34
CA LEU A 20 -16.91 16.33 33.09
C LEU A 20 -15.43 16.31 32.64
N THR A 21 -15.19 17.26 31.71
CA THR A 21 -13.96 17.94 31.23
C THR A 21 -13.08 17.28 30.15
N GLY A 22 -13.07 17.91 28.96
CA GLY A 22 -11.86 18.06 28.14
C GLY A 22 -11.94 17.57 26.70
N CYS A 23 -11.83 18.53 25.76
CA CYS A 23 -11.47 18.41 24.35
C CYS A 23 -12.58 18.06 23.34
N ASP A 24 -13.05 19.14 22.73
CA ASP A 24 -13.58 19.25 21.38
C ASP A 24 -12.62 18.58 20.38
N SER A 25 -13.09 17.55 19.70
CA SER A 25 -12.51 16.99 18.48
C SER A 25 -13.64 16.30 17.73
N GLU A 26 -14.30 17.08 16.87
CA GLU A 26 -15.04 16.57 15.72
C GLU A 26 -14.17 15.56 14.95
N SER A 27 -14.45 14.28 15.12
CA SER A 27 -14.42 13.22 14.09
C SER A 27 -14.54 11.86 14.76
N ARG A 28 -15.76 11.51 15.18
CA ARG A 28 -16.11 10.09 15.33
C ARG A 28 -16.56 9.59 13.97
N VAL A 29 -15.63 8.99 13.24
CA VAL A 29 -15.97 8.10 12.12
C VAL A 29 -16.84 6.99 12.70
N GLN A 30 -18.10 6.94 12.30
CA GLN A 30 -19.00 5.85 12.64
C GLN A 30 -18.61 4.62 11.83
N PRO A 31 -18.48 3.43 12.43
CA PRO A 31 -18.41 2.20 11.66
C PRO A 31 -19.82 1.93 11.10
N VAL A 32 -19.94 1.99 9.77
CA VAL A 32 -21.15 1.56 9.07
C VAL A 32 -21.20 0.03 9.06
N ASP A 33 -22.09 -0.53 9.89
CA ASP A 33 -22.53 -1.92 9.80
C ASP A 33 -23.34 -2.11 8.51
N GLY A 34 -22.70 -2.70 7.50
CA GLY A 34 -23.30 -3.15 6.25
C GLY A 34 -22.66 -4.46 5.83
N GLY A 35 -23.33 -5.57 6.10
CA GLY A 35 -22.75 -6.91 6.04
C GLY A 35 -22.31 -7.42 4.67
N ARG A 36 -21.46 -8.46 4.76
CA ARG A 36 -20.90 -9.36 3.73
C ARG A 36 -19.57 -8.92 3.11
N GLY A 37 -18.49 -9.47 3.67
CA GLY A 37 -17.22 -9.67 2.97
C GLY A 37 -16.16 -8.60 3.20
N LEU A 38 -15.64 -8.50 4.42
CA LEU A 38 -14.37 -7.82 4.67
C LEU A 38 -13.23 -8.73 4.17
N THR A 39 -13.01 -8.76 2.86
CA THR A 39 -11.76 -9.24 2.24
C THR A 39 -11.26 -8.22 1.22
N SER A 40 -11.36 -6.93 1.54
CA SER A 40 -10.66 -5.85 0.83
C SER A 40 -9.78 -5.10 1.80
N VAL A 41 -8.74 -5.78 2.30
CA VAL A 41 -7.54 -5.12 2.78
C VAL A 41 -6.56 -5.26 1.62
N ALA A 42 -6.26 -4.19 0.87
CA ALA A 42 -5.03 -4.03 0.07
C ALA A 42 -5.09 -2.92 -1.00
N CYS A 43 -6.25 -2.33 -1.27
CA CYS A 43 -6.29 -1.01 -1.95
C CYS A 43 -6.06 0.09 -0.93
N ALA A 44 -4.99 -0.02 -0.15
CA ALA A 44 -4.64 0.96 0.86
C ALA A 44 -4.28 2.25 0.13
N ALA A 45 -5.26 3.15 0.03
CA ALA A 45 -5.15 4.58 -0.30
C ALA A 45 -3.80 4.94 -0.93
N ARG A 46 -3.59 4.59 -2.21
CA ARG A 46 -2.30 4.82 -2.84
C ARG A 46 -2.21 6.30 -3.18
N ILE A 47 -1.51 7.02 -2.31
CA ILE A 47 -1.38 8.49 -2.35
C ILE A 47 -0.63 8.86 -3.63
N GLU A 48 -1.18 9.77 -4.41
CA GLU A 48 -0.44 10.42 -5.49
C GLU A 48 0.69 11.25 -4.86
N LEU A 49 1.92 10.74 -4.91
CA LEU A 49 3.11 11.46 -4.48
C LEU A 49 3.64 12.26 -5.67
N GLU A 50 3.23 13.52 -5.76
CA GLU A 50 3.49 14.38 -6.91
C GLU A 50 4.96 14.82 -6.99
N THR A 51 5.62 15.01 -5.85
CA THR A 51 6.98 15.57 -5.82
C THR A 51 8.06 14.53 -5.48
N PRO A 52 9.31 14.72 -5.97
CA PRO A 52 10.46 13.89 -5.59
C PRO A 52 10.73 13.86 -4.07
N ALA A 53 10.44 14.96 -3.37
CA ALA A 53 10.62 15.05 -1.92
C ALA A 53 9.63 14.13 -1.19
N GLU A 54 8.35 14.17 -1.55
CA GLU A 54 7.32 13.31 -0.97
C GLU A 54 7.60 11.83 -1.25
N ARG A 55 8.02 11.49 -2.47
CA ARG A 55 8.43 10.12 -2.83
C ARG A 55 9.64 9.67 -2.02
N ARG A 56 10.64 10.54 -1.85
CA ARG A 56 11.82 10.24 -1.03
C ARG A 56 11.45 10.03 0.43
N ASP A 57 10.52 10.80 0.97
CA ASP A 57 10.09 10.67 2.36
C ASP A 57 9.34 9.35 2.60
N ALA A 58 8.49 8.94 1.66
CA ALA A 58 7.74 7.69 1.70
C ALA A 58 8.59 6.43 1.43
N ALA A 59 9.66 6.54 0.65
CA ALA A 59 10.49 5.39 0.25
C ALA A 59 11.40 4.86 1.35
N ASP A 60 11.51 3.55 1.48
CA ASP A 60 12.52 2.90 2.32
C ASP A 60 13.89 2.88 1.62
N LEU A 61 13.87 2.80 0.28
CA LEU A 61 15.06 2.75 -0.57
C LEU A 61 14.93 3.73 -1.74
N VAL A 62 15.99 4.50 -2.01
CA VAL A 62 16.08 5.35 -3.21
C VAL A 62 17.40 5.11 -3.91
N VAL A 63 17.33 4.66 -5.16
CA VAL A 63 18.49 4.28 -5.98
C VAL A 63 18.41 4.89 -7.37
N ASP A 64 19.56 5.19 -7.96
CA ASP A 64 19.68 5.33 -9.41
C ASP A 64 20.08 3.96 -9.97
N ALA A 65 19.36 3.44 -10.97
CA ALA A 65 19.57 2.09 -11.50
C ALA A 65 19.27 1.98 -12.99
N ASP A 66 19.93 1.03 -13.65
CA ASP A 66 19.60 0.61 -15.02
C ASP A 66 18.55 -0.49 -14.96
N VAL A 67 17.38 -0.21 -15.54
CA VAL A 67 16.19 -1.06 -15.50
C VAL A 67 16.02 -1.77 -16.84
N THR A 68 15.82 -3.08 -16.77
CA THR A 68 15.49 -3.94 -17.91
C THR A 68 14.26 -4.77 -17.61
N LYS A 69 13.47 -5.03 -18.65
CA LYS A 69 12.28 -5.86 -18.53
C LYS A 69 12.64 -7.34 -18.48
N THR A 70 11.97 -8.11 -17.63
CA THR A 70 12.10 -9.57 -17.59
C THR A 70 10.90 -10.24 -18.27
N ASP A 71 11.01 -11.55 -18.51
CA ASP A 71 9.89 -12.39 -18.98
C ASP A 71 9.02 -12.92 -17.82
N ARG A 72 9.19 -12.41 -16.60
CA ARG A 72 8.51 -12.89 -15.39
C ARG A 72 7.37 -11.98 -14.96
N THR A 73 6.37 -12.59 -14.33
CA THR A 73 5.28 -11.89 -13.65
C THR A 73 5.10 -12.39 -12.21
N VAL A 74 4.45 -11.58 -11.38
CA VAL A 74 4.06 -11.89 -10.00
C VAL A 74 2.63 -11.44 -9.73
N GLU A 75 1.98 -12.02 -8.73
CA GLU A 75 0.57 -11.73 -8.40
C GLU A 75 0.34 -11.35 -6.93
N PRO A 76 0.93 -10.24 -6.42
CA PRO A 76 0.60 -9.76 -5.09
C PRO A 76 -0.85 -9.25 -5.00
N GLN A 77 -1.39 -8.67 -6.09
CA GLN A 77 -2.74 -8.09 -6.16
C GLN A 77 -3.12 -7.72 -7.61
N GLY A 78 -3.15 -8.74 -8.47
CA GLY A 78 -3.16 -8.58 -9.94
C GLY A 78 -1.80 -8.97 -10.52
N ILE A 79 -1.74 -9.23 -11.82
CA ILE A 79 -0.55 -9.74 -12.49
C ILE A 79 0.34 -8.55 -12.90
N TYR A 80 1.50 -8.43 -12.26
CA TYR A 80 2.52 -7.41 -12.53
C TYR A 80 3.67 -8.01 -13.32
N GLU A 81 4.20 -7.24 -14.27
CA GLU A 81 5.49 -7.52 -14.92
C GLU A 81 6.62 -7.25 -13.93
N VAL A 82 7.62 -8.14 -13.89
CA VAL A 82 8.81 -7.96 -13.06
C VAL A 82 9.91 -7.31 -13.90
N TYR A 83 10.57 -6.33 -13.30
CA TYR A 83 11.75 -5.67 -13.84
C TYR A 83 12.97 -6.05 -13.02
N GLU A 84 14.14 -6.09 -13.67
CA GLU A 84 15.43 -6.12 -13.00
C GLU A 84 16.04 -4.72 -13.04
N ALA A 85 16.55 -4.26 -11.90
CA ALA A 85 17.25 -2.99 -11.79
C ALA A 85 18.67 -3.24 -11.26
N THR A 86 19.67 -2.90 -12.06
CA THR A 86 21.07 -2.91 -11.64
C THR A 86 21.41 -1.57 -11.00
N VAL A 87 21.69 -1.58 -9.70
CA VAL A 87 21.92 -0.38 -8.89
C VAL A 87 23.24 0.28 -9.29
N THR A 88 23.18 1.57 -9.62
CA THR A 88 24.35 2.38 -9.98
C THR A 88 24.75 3.35 -8.87
N ASP A 89 23.78 3.87 -8.11
CA ASP A 89 23.98 4.76 -6.97
C ASP A 89 22.87 4.56 -5.93
N VAL A 90 23.19 4.76 -4.65
CA VAL A 90 22.22 4.66 -3.54
C VAL A 90 22.13 6.00 -2.84
N THR A 91 20.95 6.63 -2.92
CA THR A 91 20.70 7.95 -2.34
C THR A 91 19.93 7.87 -1.01
N LYS A 92 19.23 6.78 -0.70
CA LYS A 92 18.56 6.52 0.60
C LYS A 92 18.49 5.02 0.84
N GLY A 93 18.62 4.59 2.10
CA GLY A 93 18.56 3.19 2.51
C GLY A 93 19.92 2.49 2.43
N ASP A 94 20.02 1.32 3.04
CA ASP A 94 21.25 0.51 3.14
C ASP A 94 21.03 -0.97 2.79
N ALA A 95 19.85 -1.31 2.24
CA ALA A 95 19.50 -2.68 1.85
C ALA A 95 20.31 -3.21 0.66
N VAL A 96 20.86 -2.31 -0.17
CA VAL A 96 21.63 -2.65 -1.38
C VAL A 96 22.82 -1.73 -1.55
N THR A 97 23.75 -2.14 -2.40
CA THR A 97 24.96 -1.41 -2.76
C THR A 97 25.09 -1.26 -4.28
N PRO A 98 25.87 -0.29 -4.78
CA PRO A 98 26.14 -0.19 -6.22
C PRO A 98 26.73 -1.48 -6.79
N GLY A 99 26.16 -1.94 -7.91
CA GLY A 99 26.47 -3.20 -8.56
C GLY A 99 25.51 -4.34 -8.24
N ASP A 100 24.68 -4.20 -7.19
CA ASP A 100 23.64 -5.18 -6.88
C ASP A 100 22.48 -5.11 -7.89
N THR A 101 21.85 -6.26 -8.14
CA THR A 101 20.63 -6.35 -8.95
C THR A 101 19.44 -6.63 -8.05
N ILE A 102 18.39 -5.83 -8.18
CA ILE A 102 17.11 -6.03 -7.48
C ILE A 102 16.00 -6.33 -8.48
N GLN A 103 14.98 -7.04 -8.00
CA GLN A 103 13.72 -7.21 -8.72
C GLN A 103 12.71 -6.20 -8.20
N LEU A 104 11.91 -5.63 -9.11
CA LEU A 104 10.84 -4.72 -8.75
C LEU A 104 9.62 -4.85 -9.64
N ILE A 105 8.49 -4.38 -9.13
CA ILE A 105 7.26 -4.12 -9.89
C ILE A 105 6.96 -2.63 -9.95
N SER A 106 6.36 -2.22 -11.06
CA SER A 106 5.79 -0.89 -11.21
C SER A 106 4.45 -0.83 -10.51
N THR A 107 4.24 0.17 -9.66
CA THR A 107 2.96 0.36 -9.00
C THR A 107 1.96 1.00 -9.94
N SER A 108 0.78 0.38 -10.07
CA SER A 108 -0.35 0.99 -10.78
C SER A 108 -1.17 1.91 -9.88
N GLY A 109 -1.75 2.95 -10.48
CA GLY A 109 -2.78 3.79 -9.85
C GLY A 109 -4.16 3.14 -9.83
N GLN A 110 -4.32 1.96 -10.43
CA GLN A 110 -5.55 1.18 -10.41
C GLN A 110 -5.47 0.04 -9.41
N CYS A 111 -6.64 -0.27 -8.88
CA CYS A 111 -6.86 -1.37 -7.96
C CYS A 111 -7.38 -2.56 -8.74
N GLU A 112 -6.49 -3.48 -9.06
CA GLU A 112 -6.84 -4.67 -9.84
C GLU A 112 -7.20 -5.84 -8.94
N THR A 113 -8.05 -6.72 -9.49
CA THR A 113 -8.43 -7.96 -8.81
C THR A 113 -7.42 -9.05 -9.19
N SER A 114 -7.10 -9.94 -8.23
CA SER A 114 -6.25 -11.11 -8.47
C SER A 114 -6.72 -11.90 -9.70
N GLY A 115 -5.75 -12.34 -10.51
CA GLY A 115 -5.95 -13.06 -11.78
C GLY A 115 -6.04 -12.18 -13.03
N GLU A 116 -6.10 -10.84 -12.90
CA GLU A 116 -6.13 -9.93 -14.04
C GLU A 116 -4.79 -9.17 -14.20
N PRO A 117 -4.30 -8.96 -15.44
CA PRO A 117 -3.16 -8.09 -15.71
C PRO A 117 -3.38 -6.67 -15.23
N VAL A 118 -2.34 -6.08 -14.66
CA VAL A 118 -2.44 -4.73 -14.12
C VAL A 118 -2.50 -3.69 -15.24
N GLU A 119 -3.49 -2.80 -15.16
CA GLU A 119 -3.65 -1.70 -16.12
C GLU A 119 -2.90 -0.44 -15.67
N TYR A 120 -2.30 0.27 -16.62
CA TYR A 120 -1.62 1.56 -16.39
C TYR A 120 -2.23 2.62 -17.32
N PRO A 121 -3.18 3.43 -16.85
CA PRO A 121 -3.88 4.42 -17.69
C PRO A 121 -2.94 5.42 -18.38
N GLU A 122 -1.83 5.77 -17.71
CA GLU A 122 -0.81 6.70 -18.21
C GLU A 122 0.41 5.99 -18.81
N GLY A 123 0.35 4.65 -18.89
CA GLY A 123 1.46 3.79 -19.26
C GLY A 123 2.31 3.37 -18.05
N ASP A 124 2.93 2.20 -18.17
CA ASP A 124 3.88 1.73 -17.16
C ASP A 124 5.17 2.56 -17.25
N PRO A 125 5.57 3.28 -16.18
CA PRO A 125 6.77 4.11 -16.19
C PRO A 125 8.07 3.34 -16.48
N LEU A 126 8.12 2.02 -16.24
CA LEU A 126 9.32 1.20 -16.46
C LEU A 126 9.33 0.50 -17.83
N ALA A 127 8.25 0.56 -18.60
CA ALA A 127 8.15 -0.15 -19.88
C ALA A 127 9.13 0.34 -20.96
N ALA A 128 9.65 1.56 -20.82
CA ALA A 128 10.63 2.11 -21.75
C ALA A 128 12.06 1.57 -21.51
N GLU A 129 12.31 0.91 -20.38
CA GLU A 129 13.64 0.46 -19.93
C GLU A 129 14.67 1.62 -19.86
N GLY A 130 15.87 1.34 -19.34
CA GLY A 130 16.96 2.33 -19.23
C GLY A 130 17.20 2.84 -17.82
N THR A 131 17.84 4.00 -17.69
CA THR A 131 18.30 4.49 -16.38
C THR A 131 17.23 5.32 -15.67
N PHE A 132 16.92 4.97 -14.43
CA PHE A 132 15.92 5.66 -13.60
C PHE A 132 16.45 5.93 -12.20
N ARG A 133 15.92 6.97 -11.56
CA ARG A 133 15.85 7.06 -10.11
C ARG A 133 14.56 6.41 -9.65
N LEU A 134 14.70 5.40 -8.79
CA LEU A 134 13.60 4.58 -8.28
C LEU A 134 13.35 4.92 -6.81
N TYR A 135 12.07 5.04 -6.45
CA TYR A 135 11.62 5.27 -5.07
C TYR A 135 10.83 4.04 -4.62
N LEU A 136 11.39 3.29 -3.67
CA LEU A 136 10.98 1.90 -3.43
C LEU A 136 10.56 1.64 -1.99
N SER A 137 9.56 0.76 -1.85
CA SER A 137 9.19 0.08 -0.60
C SER A 137 9.32 -1.43 -0.78
N PRO A 138 9.65 -2.19 0.28
CA PRO A 138 9.66 -3.64 0.21
C PRO A 138 8.22 -4.13 0.05
N THR A 139 8.02 -5.17 -0.77
CA THR A 139 6.74 -5.88 -0.79
C THR A 139 6.65 -6.85 0.41
N GLU A 140 5.53 -7.57 0.54
CA GLU A 140 5.44 -8.66 1.53
C GLU A 140 6.42 -9.81 1.24
N ASP A 141 6.89 -9.93 -0.01
CA ASP A 141 8.03 -10.75 -0.40
C ASP A 141 9.33 -9.94 -0.24
N ASP A 142 10.15 -10.29 0.75
CA ASP A 142 11.38 -9.53 1.09
C ASP A 142 12.39 -9.38 -0.08
N ASP A 143 12.28 -10.24 -1.10
CA ASP A 143 13.15 -10.24 -2.30
C ASP A 143 12.59 -9.39 -3.47
N LEU A 144 11.42 -8.77 -3.30
CA LEU A 144 10.76 -7.96 -4.31
C LEU A 144 10.45 -6.56 -3.79
N TRP A 145 10.83 -5.57 -4.59
CA TRP A 145 10.52 -4.17 -4.33
C TRP A 145 9.32 -3.71 -5.16
N GLU A 146 8.64 -2.68 -4.70
CA GLU A 146 7.63 -1.98 -5.49
C GLU A 146 7.88 -0.47 -5.45
N LEU A 147 7.40 0.24 -6.47
CA LEU A 147 7.39 1.69 -6.44
C LEU A 147 6.50 2.18 -5.28
N VAL A 148 6.93 3.20 -4.54
CA VAL A 148 6.11 3.70 -3.43
C VAL A 148 4.76 4.27 -3.88
N ALA A 149 4.69 4.72 -5.13
CA ALA A 149 3.49 5.28 -5.75
C ALA A 149 3.54 5.08 -7.27
N PRO A 150 2.39 5.19 -7.96
CA PRO A 150 2.35 5.23 -9.42
C PRO A 150 3.27 6.33 -9.95
N GLY A 151 4.07 6.00 -10.97
CA GLY A 151 5.00 6.97 -11.56
C GLY A 151 6.12 7.45 -10.63
N ALA A 152 6.37 6.77 -9.50
CA ALA A 152 7.50 7.06 -8.60
C ALA A 152 8.84 6.54 -9.16
N ALA A 153 9.09 6.80 -10.44
CA ALA A 153 10.35 6.59 -11.13
C ALA A 153 10.65 7.84 -11.96
N GLU A 154 11.89 8.32 -11.91
CA GLU A 154 12.33 9.50 -12.67
C GLU A 154 13.39 9.08 -13.69
N PRO A 155 13.17 9.28 -15.00
CA PRO A 155 14.19 9.00 -16.01
C PRO A 155 15.46 9.78 -15.74
N ARG A 156 16.61 9.14 -15.92
CA ARG A 156 17.93 9.74 -15.77
C ARG A 156 18.61 9.76 -17.14
N PRO A 157 19.41 10.81 -17.43
CA PRO A 157 20.30 10.73 -18.58
C PRO A 157 21.23 9.53 -18.39
N ALA A 158 21.44 8.76 -19.46
CA ALA A 158 22.43 7.69 -19.46
C ALA A 158 23.80 8.29 -19.07
N GLY A 159 24.44 7.69 -18.07
CA GLY A 159 25.74 8.09 -17.55
C GLY A 159 26.90 7.83 -18.50
#